data_AF-A0A137Q704-F1
#
_entry.id   AF-A0A137Q704-F1
#
_cell.length_a   1.000
_cell.length_b   1.000
_cell.length_c   1.000
_cell.angle_alpha   90.00
_cell.angle_beta   90.00
_cell.angle_gamma   90.00
#
_symmetry.space_group_name_H-M   'P 1'
#
loop_
_entity.id
_entity.type
_entity.pdbx_description
1 polymer ?
#
loop_
_entity_poly.entity_id
_entity_poly.type
_entity_poly.pdbx_seq_one_letter_code
_entity_poly.pdbx_strand_id
1 'polypeptide(L)'
;MKKTIANLQSVISTVAPPWDPAFARTSWERERFHKIIIGFNRWMSVWGRVDNWNSGLLAAYEEVVEMGEQEVEHFYDMVWSHANRGRVLQAQPGEMRGNLPPEHHRVKELYYLEVRATIALTKGITIIEIRVPLLSNYLSIHNQVEQQRGLEMAQLPPSDPPSDSEDSLSEHS
;
A
#
# COMPACT_ATOMS: atom_id res chain seq x y z
N MET A 1 -1.51 41.08 -53.12
CA MET A 1 -1.51 40.83 -51.65
C MET A 1 -2.93 40.73 -51.09
N LYS A 2 -3.77 39.78 -51.54
CA LYS A 2 -5.09 39.50 -50.93
C LYS A 2 -5.33 38.00 -50.63
N LYS A 3 -4.33 37.14 -50.86
CA LYS A 3 -4.42 35.69 -50.65
C LYS A 3 -3.90 35.19 -49.29
N THR A 4 -3.44 36.08 -48.41
CA THR A 4 -2.80 35.68 -47.15
C THR A 4 -3.71 35.82 -45.92
N ILE A 5 -4.87 36.51 -46.02
CA ILE A 5 -5.77 36.73 -44.85
C ILE A 5 -6.85 35.64 -44.74
N ALA A 6 -7.25 35.00 -45.84
CA ALA A 6 -8.24 33.92 -45.81
C ALA A 6 -7.74 32.64 -45.09
N ASN A 7 -6.41 32.47 -44.97
CA ASN A 7 -5.83 31.26 -44.39
C ASN A 7 -5.62 31.33 -42.85
N LEU A 8 -5.92 32.47 -42.22
CA LEU A 8 -5.90 32.59 -40.75
C LEU A 8 -7.30 32.46 -40.12
N GLN A 9 -8.37 32.75 -40.86
CA GLN A 9 -9.75 32.57 -40.37
C GLN A 9 -10.18 31.08 -40.37
N SER A 10 -9.58 30.25 -41.22
CA SER A 10 -9.84 28.80 -41.26
C SER A 10 -9.16 28.01 -40.13
N VAL A 11 -8.13 28.57 -39.48
CA VAL A 11 -7.39 27.89 -38.40
C VAL A 11 -7.91 28.28 -37.03
N ILE A 12 -8.67 29.38 -36.93
CA ILE A 12 -9.22 29.87 -35.65
C ILE A 12 -10.59 29.22 -35.32
N SER A 13 -11.17 28.43 -36.23
CA SER A 13 -12.52 27.88 -36.05
C SER A 13 -12.62 26.40 -35.67
N THR A 14 -11.54 25.75 -35.22
CA THR A 14 -11.55 24.32 -34.83
C THR A 14 -11.20 24.03 -33.37
N VAL A 15 -11.05 25.05 -32.53
CA VAL A 15 -11.04 24.86 -31.08
C VAL A 15 -12.43 25.24 -30.59
N ALA A 16 -13.24 24.24 -30.25
CA ALA A 16 -14.51 24.46 -29.57
C ALA A 16 -14.27 25.43 -28.39
N PRO A 17 -15.09 26.48 -28.23
CA PRO A 17 -14.89 27.43 -27.14
C PRO A 17 -14.91 26.72 -25.78
N PRO A 18 -14.18 27.22 -24.76
CA PRO A 18 -14.06 26.58 -23.44
C PRO A 18 -15.40 26.46 -22.67
N TRP A 19 -16.50 26.97 -23.22
CA TRP A 19 -17.86 26.89 -22.68
C TRP A 19 -18.79 25.93 -23.43
N ASP A 20 -18.32 25.18 -24.45
CA ASP A 20 -19.12 24.11 -25.06
C ASP A 20 -19.39 23.02 -24.02
N PRO A 21 -20.65 22.71 -23.66
CA PRO A 21 -20.98 21.68 -22.68
C PRO A 21 -20.40 20.30 -23.01
N ALA A 22 -20.14 19.97 -24.28
CA ALA A 22 -19.50 18.72 -24.68
C ALA A 22 -17.97 18.75 -24.48
N PHE A 23 -17.34 19.92 -24.68
CA PHE A 23 -15.91 20.13 -24.42
C PHE A 23 -15.61 20.28 -22.92
N ALA A 24 -16.42 21.08 -22.22
CA ALA A 24 -16.45 21.15 -20.76
C ALA A 24 -16.77 19.79 -20.15
N ARG A 25 -17.52 18.91 -20.88
CA ARG A 25 -17.75 17.51 -20.48
C ARG A 25 -16.55 16.57 -20.72
N THR A 26 -15.72 16.85 -21.70
CA THR A 26 -14.51 16.03 -21.93
C THR A 26 -13.33 16.50 -21.09
N SER A 27 -13.30 17.77 -20.66
CA SER A 27 -12.27 18.30 -19.77
C SER A 27 -12.44 17.83 -18.32
N TRP A 28 -13.64 17.89 -17.73
CA TRP A 28 -13.86 17.39 -16.36
C TRP A 28 -13.69 15.86 -16.25
N GLU A 29 -14.13 15.09 -17.25
CA GLU A 29 -13.95 13.63 -17.28
C GLU A 29 -12.46 13.26 -17.38
N ARG A 30 -11.71 13.97 -18.22
CA ARG A 30 -10.25 13.80 -18.33
C ARG A 30 -9.53 14.20 -17.04
N GLU A 31 -9.94 15.29 -16.41
CA GLU A 31 -9.38 15.73 -15.13
C GLU A 31 -9.73 14.74 -14.00
N ARG A 32 -10.95 14.19 -14.00
CA ARG A 32 -11.39 13.13 -13.08
C ARG A 32 -10.55 11.86 -13.27
N PHE A 33 -10.36 11.41 -14.52
CA PHE A 33 -9.50 10.27 -14.83
C PHE A 33 -8.05 10.51 -14.38
N HIS A 34 -7.50 11.71 -14.63
CA HIS A 34 -6.15 12.06 -14.20
C HIS A 34 -6.01 12.02 -12.66
N LYS A 35 -7.02 12.52 -11.93
CA LYS A 35 -7.06 12.43 -10.46
C LYS A 35 -7.12 10.99 -9.96
N ILE A 36 -7.88 10.12 -10.63
CA ILE A 36 -7.95 8.68 -10.32
C ILE A 36 -6.57 8.04 -10.53
N ILE A 37 -5.90 8.31 -11.65
CA ILE A 37 -4.57 7.76 -11.95
C ILE A 37 -3.51 8.25 -10.95
N ILE A 38 -3.52 9.54 -10.58
CA ILE A 38 -2.64 10.06 -9.52
C ILE A 38 -2.93 9.36 -8.20
N GLY A 39 -4.21 9.24 -7.83
CA GLY A 39 -4.64 8.55 -6.60
C GLY A 39 -4.17 7.10 -6.57
N PHE A 40 -4.35 6.38 -7.67
CA PHE A 40 -3.87 5.01 -7.85
C PHE A 40 -2.35 4.91 -7.74
N ASN A 41 -1.59 5.77 -8.44
CA ASN A 41 -0.13 5.74 -8.42
C ASN A 41 0.43 6.04 -7.02
N ARG A 42 -0.19 6.96 -6.27
CA ARG A 42 0.19 7.23 -4.87
C ARG A 42 -0.16 6.09 -3.94
N TRP A 43 -1.34 5.48 -4.14
CA TRP A 43 -1.77 4.34 -3.35
C TRP A 43 -0.80 3.17 -3.53
N MET A 44 -0.47 2.83 -4.78
CA MET A 44 0.39 1.68 -5.11
C MET A 44 1.87 1.84 -4.73
N SER A 45 2.32 2.99 -4.21
CA SER A 45 3.74 3.29 -3.98
C SER A 45 4.18 3.22 -2.52
N VAL A 46 3.24 3.08 -1.57
CA VAL A 46 3.52 3.22 -0.12
C VAL A 46 4.59 2.25 0.36
N TRP A 47 4.49 0.98 -0.02
CA TRP A 47 5.51 -0.05 0.28
C TRP A 47 6.27 -0.46 -0.98
N GLY A 48 6.59 0.52 -1.83
CA GLY A 48 6.98 0.29 -3.22
C GLY A 48 5.78 -0.20 -4.04
N ARG A 49 6.04 -0.82 -5.20
CA ARG A 49 4.97 -1.38 -6.05
C ARG A 49 4.25 -2.52 -5.34
N VAL A 50 2.97 -2.75 -5.67
CA VAL A 50 2.13 -3.83 -5.12
C VAL A 50 2.82 -5.21 -5.11
N ASP A 51 3.68 -5.49 -6.10
CA ASP A 51 4.45 -6.74 -6.14
C ASP A 51 5.40 -6.92 -4.95
N ASN A 52 5.84 -5.84 -4.33
CA ASN A 52 6.76 -5.81 -3.20
C ASN A 52 6.03 -5.69 -1.84
N TRP A 53 4.71 -5.56 -1.83
CA TRP A 53 3.98 -5.29 -0.59
C TRP A 53 4.09 -6.42 0.44
N ASN A 54 4.27 -7.68 -0.01
CA ASN A 54 4.45 -8.79 0.93
C ASN A 54 5.69 -8.59 1.82
N SER A 55 6.84 -8.24 1.23
CA SER A 55 8.06 -7.99 1.98
C SER A 55 8.04 -6.62 2.66
N GLY A 56 7.52 -5.60 2.00
CA GLY A 56 7.44 -4.24 2.55
C GLY A 56 6.55 -4.14 3.79
N LEU A 57 5.41 -4.85 3.81
CA LEU A 57 4.54 -4.91 4.99
C LEU A 57 5.20 -5.63 6.16
N LEU A 58 5.92 -6.73 5.90
CA LEU A 58 6.63 -7.47 6.95
C LEU A 58 7.75 -6.61 7.55
N ALA A 59 8.58 -5.99 6.72
CA ALA A 59 9.66 -5.13 7.21
C ALA A 59 9.12 -3.96 8.05
N ALA A 60 8.07 -3.28 7.56
CA ALA A 60 7.43 -2.20 8.32
C ALA A 60 6.81 -2.70 9.64
N TYR A 61 6.28 -3.93 9.64
CA TYR A 61 5.74 -4.54 10.85
C TYR A 61 6.82 -4.88 11.88
N GLU A 62 7.95 -5.46 11.44
CA GLU A 62 9.10 -5.76 12.31
C GLU A 62 9.62 -4.49 13.00
N GLU A 63 9.74 -3.38 12.24
CA GLU A 63 10.14 -2.08 12.79
C GLU A 63 9.18 -1.57 13.88
N VAL A 64 7.86 -1.67 13.70
CA VAL A 64 6.90 -1.17 14.71
C VAL A 64 6.79 -2.09 15.93
N VAL A 65 7.05 -3.39 15.79
CA VAL A 65 7.08 -4.32 16.93
C VAL A 65 8.20 -3.93 17.92
N GLU A 66 9.35 -3.48 17.42
CA GLU A 66 10.45 -2.99 18.25
C GLU A 66 10.08 -1.72 19.04
N MET A 67 9.09 -0.96 18.57
CA MET A 67 8.62 0.29 19.20
C MET A 67 7.55 0.06 20.27
N GLY A 68 6.88 -1.09 20.25
CA GLY A 68 5.92 -1.51 21.28
C GLY A 68 4.48 -1.66 20.78
N GLU A 69 3.62 -2.16 21.67
CA GLU A 69 2.25 -2.59 21.34
C GLU A 69 1.37 -1.47 20.77
N GLN A 70 1.47 -0.25 21.30
CA GLN A 70 0.69 0.89 20.82
C GLN A 70 1.02 1.25 19.36
N GLU A 71 2.29 1.14 18.97
CA GLU A 71 2.70 1.42 17.59
C GLU A 71 2.26 0.32 16.62
N VAL A 72 2.19 -0.93 17.11
CA VAL A 72 1.62 -2.04 16.34
C VAL A 72 0.11 -1.83 16.09
N GLU A 73 -0.65 -1.38 17.08
CA GLU A 73 -2.06 -1.02 16.89
C GLU A 73 -2.22 0.11 15.88
N HIS A 74 -1.42 1.17 16.01
CA HIS A 74 -1.44 2.30 15.08
C HIS A 74 -1.08 1.87 13.65
N PHE A 75 -0.11 0.98 13.49
CA PHE A 75 0.26 0.40 12.21
C PHE A 75 -0.92 -0.34 11.56
N TYR A 76 -1.65 -1.17 12.32
CA TYR A 76 -2.83 -1.85 11.79
C TYR A 76 -3.92 -0.88 11.34
N ASP A 77 -4.20 0.15 12.12
CA ASP A 77 -5.17 1.20 11.74
C ASP A 77 -4.76 1.89 10.43
N MET A 78 -3.48 2.24 10.28
CA MET A 78 -2.96 2.81 9.04
C MET A 78 -3.14 1.85 7.85
N VAL A 79 -2.76 0.57 8.01
CA VAL A 79 -2.82 -0.41 6.92
C VAL A 79 -4.28 -0.65 6.50
N TRP A 80 -5.21 -0.74 7.45
CA TRP A 80 -6.64 -0.88 7.14
C TRP A 80 -7.23 0.36 6.50
N SER A 81 -6.86 1.56 6.98
CA SER A 81 -7.22 2.82 6.34
C SER A 81 -6.72 2.88 4.88
N HIS A 82 -5.51 2.41 4.64
CA HIS A 82 -4.94 2.31 3.30
C HIS A 82 -5.72 1.32 2.40
N ALA A 83 -6.12 0.15 2.92
CA ALA A 83 -6.98 -0.79 2.19
C ALA A 83 -8.35 -0.18 1.86
N ASN A 84 -8.97 0.52 2.82
CA ASN A 84 -10.23 1.23 2.60
C ASN A 84 -10.10 2.27 1.48
N ARG A 85 -8.99 3.02 1.45
CA ARG A 85 -8.72 3.95 0.35
C ARG A 85 -8.61 3.24 -0.99
N GLY A 86 -8.00 2.06 -1.02
CA GLY A 86 -7.92 1.19 -2.20
C GLY A 86 -9.30 0.78 -2.70
N ARG A 87 -10.21 0.35 -1.80
CA ARG A 87 -11.59 -0.01 -2.15
C ARG A 87 -12.37 1.18 -2.74
N VAL A 88 -12.17 2.38 -2.18
CA VAL A 88 -12.75 3.61 -2.74
C VAL A 88 -12.22 3.88 -4.15
N LEU A 89 -10.91 3.75 -4.38
CA LEU A 89 -10.31 3.91 -5.71
C LEU A 89 -10.81 2.84 -6.70
N GLN A 90 -11.06 1.62 -6.23
CA GLN A 90 -11.55 0.50 -7.05
C GLN A 90 -13.00 0.71 -7.52
N ALA A 91 -13.82 1.43 -6.76
CA ALA A 91 -15.20 1.74 -7.13
C ALA A 91 -15.31 2.89 -8.18
N GLN A 92 -14.30 3.78 -8.24
CA GLN A 92 -14.33 4.99 -9.07
C GLN A 92 -14.39 4.75 -10.59
N PRO A 93 -13.70 3.74 -11.18
CA PRO A 93 -13.78 3.47 -12.61
C PRO A 93 -15.21 3.16 -13.10
N GLY A 94 -16.00 2.40 -12.32
CA GLY A 94 -17.38 2.04 -12.67
C GLY A 94 -18.36 3.24 -12.70
N GLU A 95 -17.94 4.38 -12.15
CA GLU A 95 -18.72 5.62 -12.14
C GLU A 95 -18.35 6.58 -13.29
N MET A 96 -17.39 6.21 -14.14
CA MET A 96 -17.00 6.99 -15.31
C MET A 96 -17.99 6.76 -16.46
N ARG A 97 -19.19 7.34 -16.34
CA ARG A 97 -20.15 7.43 -17.44
C ARG A 97 -19.84 8.69 -18.25
N GLY A 98 -19.39 8.54 -19.50
CA GLY A 98 -18.94 9.67 -20.32
C GLY A 98 -18.64 9.30 -21.78
N ASN A 99 -18.29 10.32 -22.57
CA ASN A 99 -17.96 10.15 -23.98
C ASN A 99 -16.53 9.62 -24.12
N LEU A 100 -16.37 8.44 -24.71
CA LEU A 100 -15.06 7.90 -25.06
C LEU A 100 -14.32 8.85 -26.02
N PRO A 101 -12.97 8.94 -25.94
CA PRO A 101 -12.20 9.64 -26.95
C PRO A 101 -12.56 9.13 -28.35
N PRO A 102 -12.69 10.00 -29.37
CA PRO A 102 -13.01 9.58 -30.72
C PRO A 102 -11.88 8.73 -31.33
N GLU A 103 -10.65 8.87 -30.84
CA GLU A 103 -9.52 8.09 -31.33
C GLU A 103 -9.45 6.70 -30.67
N HIS A 104 -9.63 5.66 -31.49
CA HIS A 104 -9.63 4.26 -31.07
C HIS A 104 -8.40 3.83 -30.24
N HIS A 105 -7.20 4.39 -30.53
CA HIS A 105 -6.00 4.08 -29.75
C HIS A 105 -6.06 4.59 -28.31
N ARG A 106 -6.71 5.74 -28.08
CA ARG A 106 -6.88 6.30 -26.72
C ARG A 106 -7.90 5.52 -25.91
N VAL A 107 -8.95 4.99 -26.55
CA VAL A 107 -9.90 4.09 -25.88
C VAL A 107 -9.20 2.84 -25.36
N LYS A 108 -8.32 2.24 -26.18
CA LYS A 108 -7.50 1.08 -25.77
C LYS A 108 -6.57 1.40 -24.61
N GLU A 109 -5.93 2.57 -24.63
CA GLU A 109 -5.03 3.01 -23.56
C GLU A 109 -5.79 3.19 -22.23
N LEU A 110 -6.95 3.85 -22.25
CA LEU A 110 -7.80 4.02 -21.08
C LEU A 110 -8.25 2.67 -20.50
N TYR A 111 -8.68 1.75 -21.35
CA TYR A 111 -9.06 0.39 -20.93
C TYR A 111 -7.88 -0.37 -20.30
N TYR A 112 -6.70 -0.29 -20.91
CA TYR A 112 -5.50 -0.92 -20.35
C TYR A 112 -5.13 -0.36 -18.98
N LEU A 113 -5.21 0.97 -18.82
CA LEU A 113 -4.95 1.63 -17.54
C LEU A 113 -5.97 1.22 -16.47
N GLU A 114 -7.25 1.13 -16.83
CA GLU A 114 -8.33 0.67 -15.94
C GLU A 114 -8.12 -0.78 -15.49
N VAL A 115 -7.86 -1.69 -16.41
CA VAL A 115 -7.58 -3.11 -16.11
C VAL A 115 -6.36 -3.22 -15.20
N ARG A 116 -5.26 -2.53 -15.52
CA ARG A 116 -4.05 -2.53 -14.71
C ARG A 116 -4.29 -1.99 -13.30
N ALA A 117 -5.03 -0.88 -13.18
CA ALA A 117 -5.38 -0.31 -11.89
C ALA A 117 -6.22 -1.27 -11.06
N THR A 118 -7.22 -1.89 -11.68
CA THR A 118 -8.10 -2.87 -11.03
C THR A 118 -7.32 -4.08 -10.52
N ILE A 119 -6.45 -4.68 -11.35
CA ILE A 119 -5.62 -5.83 -10.94
C ILE A 119 -4.73 -5.45 -9.75
N ALA A 120 -4.06 -4.29 -9.81
CA ALA A 120 -3.16 -3.85 -8.76
C ALA A 120 -3.89 -3.51 -7.45
N LEU A 121 -5.05 -2.86 -7.52
CA LEU A 121 -5.89 -2.57 -6.35
C LEU A 121 -6.38 -3.86 -5.70
N THR A 122 -6.96 -4.78 -6.48
CA THR A 122 -7.38 -6.10 -5.97
C THR A 122 -6.22 -6.82 -5.31
N LYS A 123 -5.06 -6.91 -5.99
CA LYS A 123 -3.89 -7.60 -5.45
C LYS A 123 -3.41 -6.98 -4.13
N GLY A 124 -3.28 -5.65 -4.05
CA GLY A 124 -2.81 -4.99 -2.84
C GLY A 124 -3.79 -5.10 -1.67
N ILE A 125 -5.10 -4.99 -1.93
CA ILE A 125 -6.14 -5.19 -0.92
C ILE A 125 -6.10 -6.63 -0.39
N THR A 126 -6.02 -7.63 -1.28
CA THR A 126 -5.92 -9.04 -0.89
C THR A 126 -4.65 -9.34 -0.08
N ILE A 127 -3.52 -8.72 -0.42
CA ILE A 127 -2.29 -8.86 0.38
C ILE A 127 -2.54 -8.38 1.81
N ILE A 128 -3.15 -7.20 1.98
CA ILE A 128 -3.46 -6.65 3.31
C ILE A 128 -4.43 -7.58 4.07
N GLU A 129 -5.52 -7.98 3.43
CA GLU A 129 -6.58 -8.82 4.03
C GLU A 129 -6.06 -10.17 4.50
N ILE A 130 -5.05 -10.73 3.83
CA ILE A 130 -4.44 -12.01 4.23
C ILE A 130 -3.31 -11.79 5.23
N ARG A 131 -2.45 -10.79 5.01
CA ARG A 131 -1.22 -10.64 5.80
C ARG A 131 -1.44 -10.04 7.17
N VAL A 132 -2.30 -9.03 7.30
CA VAL A 132 -2.53 -8.37 8.59
C VAL A 132 -3.02 -9.37 9.67
N PRO A 133 -4.00 -10.25 9.38
CA PRO A 133 -4.38 -11.29 10.35
C PRO A 133 -3.25 -12.26 10.71
N LEU A 134 -2.39 -12.61 9.75
CA LEU A 134 -1.25 -13.50 10.00
C LEU A 134 -0.20 -12.85 10.91
N LEU A 135 0.08 -11.56 10.71
CA LEU A 135 1.01 -10.80 11.56
C LEU A 135 0.47 -10.66 12.99
N SER A 136 -0.82 -10.37 13.14
CA SER A 136 -1.46 -10.29 14.46
C SER A 136 -1.41 -11.61 15.22
N ASN A 137 -1.67 -12.73 14.53
CA ASN A 137 -1.54 -14.06 15.13
C ASN A 137 -0.09 -14.38 15.53
N TYR A 138 0.89 -13.99 14.71
CA TYR A 138 2.31 -14.20 15.02
C TYR A 138 2.71 -13.52 16.33
N LEU A 139 2.31 -12.27 16.56
CA LEU A 139 2.59 -11.55 17.81
C LEU A 139 1.99 -12.24 19.03
N SER A 140 0.74 -12.67 18.90
CA SER A 140 0.02 -13.36 19.99
C SER A 140 0.75 -14.64 20.40
N ILE A 141 1.19 -15.44 19.43
CA ILE A 141 1.96 -16.66 19.68
C ILE A 141 3.32 -16.34 20.30
N HIS A 142 4.05 -15.36 19.75
CA HIS A 142 5.37 -14.98 20.24
C HIS A 142 5.31 -14.51 21.71
N ASN A 143 4.34 -13.66 22.05
CA ASN A 143 4.13 -13.17 23.41
C ASN A 143 3.78 -14.30 24.38
N GLN A 144 2.98 -15.28 23.96
CA GLN A 144 2.67 -16.46 24.78
C GLN A 144 3.91 -17.33 25.06
N VAL A 145 4.76 -17.54 24.06
CA VAL A 145 5.99 -18.34 24.20
C VAL A 145 6.98 -17.65 25.14
N GLU A 146 7.17 -16.34 25.02
CA GLU A 146 8.07 -15.59 25.91
C GLU A 146 7.55 -15.52 27.35
N GLN A 147 6.22 -15.38 27.54
CA GLN A 147 5.61 -15.49 28.87
C GLN A 147 5.83 -16.88 29.48
N GLN A 148 5.65 -17.96 28.71
CA GLN A 148 5.88 -19.33 29.18
C GLN A 148 7.35 -19.55 29.56
N ARG A 149 8.30 -19.10 28.74
CA ARG A 149 9.74 -19.17 29.05
C ARG A 149 10.11 -18.40 30.31
N GLY A 150 9.56 -17.19 30.48
CA GLY A 150 9.77 -16.39 31.69
C GLY A 150 9.28 -17.11 32.95
N LEU A 151 8.12 -17.77 32.86
CA LEU A 151 7.56 -18.57 33.95
C LEU A 151 8.41 -19.82 34.25
N GLU A 152 8.88 -20.53 33.23
CA GLU A 152 9.77 -21.69 33.40
C GLU A 152 11.10 -21.31 34.05
N MET A 153 11.72 -20.19 33.62
CA MET A 153 12.96 -19.72 34.23
C MET A 153 12.78 -19.25 35.68
N ALA A 154 11.62 -18.67 36.02
CA ALA A 154 11.30 -18.29 37.40
C ALA A 154 11.02 -19.51 38.32
N GLN A 155 10.69 -20.67 37.75
CA GLN A 155 10.46 -21.92 38.48
C GLN A 155 11.70 -22.80 38.60
N LEU A 156 12.81 -22.44 37.96
CA LEU A 156 14.07 -23.16 38.14
C LEU A 156 14.51 -23.02 39.60
N PRO A 157 14.83 -24.15 40.29
CA PRO A 157 15.38 -24.08 41.62
C PRO A 157 16.67 -23.24 41.59
N PRO A 158 16.96 -22.45 42.65
CA PRO A 158 18.20 -21.70 42.71
C PRO A 158 19.35 -22.67 42.47
N SER A 159 20.18 -22.37 41.47
CA SER A 159 21.35 -23.18 41.16
C SER A 159 22.18 -23.30 42.43
N ASP A 160 22.42 -24.53 42.89
CA ASP A 160 23.25 -24.76 44.05
C ASP A 160 24.57 -23.99 43.84
N PRO A 161 25.05 -23.24 44.85
CA PRO A 161 26.30 -22.52 44.73
C PRO A 161 27.37 -23.53 44.31
N PRO A 162 28.32 -23.12 43.43
CA PRO A 162 29.40 -24.00 43.02
C PRO A 162 30.02 -24.60 44.27
N SER A 163 29.95 -25.93 44.37
CA SER A 163 30.61 -26.66 45.44
C SER A 163 32.09 -26.38 45.30
N ASP A 164 32.61 -25.47 46.11
CA ASP A 164 34.04 -25.28 46.32
C ASP A 164 34.59 -26.58 46.91
N SER A 165 34.85 -27.55 46.03
CA SER A 165 35.61 -28.73 46.37
C SER A 165 37.02 -28.27 46.64
N GLU A 166 37.32 -28.11 47.93
CA GLU A 166 38.63 -27.84 48.49
C GLU A 166 39.66 -28.81 47.90
N ASP A 167 40.53 -28.29 47.03
CA ASP A 167 41.82 -28.88 46.71
C ASP A 167 42.71 -28.79 47.96
N SER A 168 42.49 -29.71 48.91
CA SER A 168 43.43 -30.01 49.98
C SER A 168 44.61 -30.77 49.39
N LEU A 169 45.56 -30.04 48.81
CA LEU A 169 46.91 -30.52 48.54
C LEU A 169 47.59 -30.85 49.86
N SER A 170 47.63 -32.13 50.21
CA SER A 170 48.49 -32.66 51.27
C SER A 170 49.93 -32.71 50.78
N GLU A 171 50.73 -31.69 51.10
CA GLU A 171 52.19 -31.78 51.00
C GLU A 171 52.71 -32.69 52.12
N HIS A 172 53.09 -33.91 51.74
CA HIS A 172 54.01 -34.74 52.50
C HIS A 172 55.44 -34.39 52.08
N SER A 173 56.22 -33.77 52.97
CA SER A 173 57.66 -34.01 53.16
C SER A 173 58.15 -33.36 54.44
#